data_AF-A0A7X9WYF3-F1
#
_entry.id   AF-A0A7X9WYF3-F1
#
_cell.length_a   1.000
_cell.length_b   1.000
_cell.length_c   1.000
_cell.angle_alpha   90.00
_cell.angle_beta   90.00
_cell.angle_gamma   90.00
#
_symmetry.space_group_name_H-M   'P 1'
#
loop_
_entity.id
_entity.type
_entity.pdbx_description
1 polymer ?
#
loop_
_entity_poly.entity_id
_entity_poly.type
_entity_poly.pdbx_seq_one_letter_code
_entity_poly.pdbx_strand_id
1 'polypeptide(L)'
;MTSIAAQSVHRFADLSQLYSEMTASPEFQAVFGEPLGLTVSGPGEAPAELDMPEPLAVQADCGGVIACLFDLLGDTRLEALAPEIAWGFVNSFHFVASKLERREDGLARELGDLARSYDPSEVYARELEEKQLLCQTVAEQRAAVETMRDFAAETYRALSGWPWSPSRGSKPTARGASQIDALDFLRARQLAARERHMPQGPIVVFSGPALWHDFQQIWDRLDAIHARVPNMTLVTTGQRKGADAIAAAWAARPEKRVPLVTYGLYGTGSKVAFARNRKLVDLAPVEALLCEGSGLQANLYQLLREAGVPIHAFRREGQAPDIKLRRRNAA
;
A
#
# COMPACT_ATOMS: atom_id res chain seq x y z
N MET A 1 1.96 -21.30 21.74
CA MET A 1 1.77 -22.66 21.20
C MET A 1 0.31 -23.03 21.38
N THR A 2 -0.54 -22.59 20.46
CA THR A 2 -1.94 -23.03 20.42
C THR A 2 -1.93 -24.43 19.83
N SER A 3 -2.27 -25.42 20.64
CA SER A 3 -2.36 -26.83 20.25
C SER A 3 -3.37 -26.95 19.10
N ILE A 4 -2.90 -27.36 17.92
CA ILE A 4 -3.76 -27.91 16.87
C ILE A 4 -4.11 -29.31 17.36
N ALA A 5 -5.22 -29.44 18.08
CA ALA A 5 -5.76 -30.75 18.43
C ALA A 5 -6.19 -31.45 17.14
N ALA A 6 -5.70 -32.66 16.91
CA ALA A 6 -6.20 -33.51 15.84
C ALA A 6 -7.69 -33.76 16.07
N GLN A 7 -8.56 -33.13 15.28
CA GLN A 7 -9.99 -33.37 15.34
C GLN A 7 -10.28 -34.73 14.69
N SER A 8 -10.63 -35.73 15.51
CA SER A 8 -10.98 -37.05 15.02
C SER A 8 -12.42 -37.07 14.51
N VAL A 9 -12.61 -37.51 13.27
CA VAL A 9 -13.94 -37.75 12.70
C VAL A 9 -14.47 -39.08 13.23
N HIS A 10 -15.48 -39.03 14.09
CA HIS A 10 -16.03 -40.24 14.70
C HIS A 10 -17.15 -40.89 13.87
N ARG A 11 -17.75 -40.16 12.91
CA ARG A 11 -18.75 -40.68 11.97
C ARG A 11 -18.62 -40.03 10.59
N PHE A 12 -18.90 -40.79 9.52
CA PHE A 12 -18.81 -40.29 8.13
C PHE A 12 -19.76 -39.10 7.85
N ALA A 13 -20.88 -38.99 8.58
CA ALA A 13 -21.79 -37.85 8.46
C ALA A 13 -21.17 -36.52 8.94
N ASP A 14 -20.28 -36.58 9.93
CA ASP A 14 -19.59 -35.43 10.51
C ASP A 14 -18.51 -34.89 9.57
N LEU A 15 -18.14 -35.65 8.53
CA LEU A 15 -17.14 -35.29 7.54
C LEU A 15 -17.58 -34.10 6.70
N SER A 16 -18.88 -33.99 6.39
CA SER A 16 -19.45 -32.84 5.69
C SER A 16 -19.37 -31.55 6.53
N GLN A 17 -19.57 -31.68 7.84
CA GLN A 17 -19.46 -30.56 8.77
C GLN A 17 -17.99 -30.16 8.96
N LEU A 18 -17.08 -31.11 9.11
CA LEU A 18 -15.64 -30.84 9.17
C LEU A 18 -15.12 -30.20 7.88
N TYR A 19 -15.57 -30.68 6.70
CA TYR A 19 -15.29 -30.04 5.41
C TYR A 19 -15.88 -28.64 5.33
N SER A 20 -17.08 -28.41 5.88
CA SER A 20 -17.71 -27.08 5.91
C SER A 20 -17.03 -26.12 6.88
N GLU A 21 -16.34 -26.64 7.90
CA GLU A 21 -15.53 -25.88 8.85
C GLU A 21 -14.10 -25.61 8.31
N MET A 22 -13.59 -26.50 7.45
CA MET A 22 -12.37 -26.31 6.67
C MET A 22 -12.64 -25.37 5.49
N THR A 23 -12.92 -24.11 5.77
CA THR A 23 -13.07 -23.10 4.71
C THR A 23 -11.71 -22.58 4.26
N ALA A 24 -11.59 -22.27 2.97
CA ALA A 24 -10.50 -21.44 2.49
C ALA A 24 -10.47 -20.12 3.27
N SER A 25 -9.27 -19.61 3.52
CA SER A 25 -9.12 -18.29 4.13
C SER A 25 -9.71 -17.22 3.22
N PRO A 26 -10.13 -16.06 3.79
CA PRO A 26 -10.71 -14.98 3.00
C PRO A 26 -9.82 -14.52 1.84
N GLU A 27 -8.51 -14.63 1.99
CA GLU A 27 -7.51 -14.27 0.98
C GLU A 27 -7.57 -15.20 -0.24
N PHE A 28 -7.68 -16.52 -0.01
CA PHE A 28 -7.85 -17.49 -1.09
C PHE A 28 -9.24 -17.40 -1.70
N GLN A 29 -10.28 -17.20 -0.90
CA GLN A 29 -11.63 -17.04 -1.42
C GLN A 29 -11.76 -15.81 -2.34
N ALA A 30 -11.09 -14.70 -2.00
CA ALA A 30 -11.11 -13.49 -2.81
C ALA A 30 -10.39 -13.63 -4.16
N VAL A 31 -9.38 -14.49 -4.24
CA VAL A 31 -8.52 -14.63 -5.43
C VAL A 31 -8.94 -15.80 -6.33
N PHE A 32 -9.46 -16.88 -5.75
CA PHE A 32 -9.84 -18.10 -6.47
C PHE A 32 -11.35 -18.31 -6.55
N GLY A 33 -12.15 -17.62 -5.73
CA GLY A 33 -13.58 -17.88 -5.60
C GLY A 33 -14.47 -17.23 -6.66
N GLU A 34 -14.03 -16.13 -7.26
CA GLU A 34 -14.75 -15.42 -8.32
C GLU A 34 -13.81 -15.13 -9.51
N PRO A 35 -13.52 -16.14 -10.36
CA PRO A 35 -12.61 -15.96 -11.49
C PRO A 35 -13.21 -15.07 -12.57
N LEU A 36 -12.34 -14.49 -13.40
CA LEU A 36 -12.73 -13.84 -14.65
C LEU A 36 -13.50 -14.81 -15.54
N GLY A 37 -14.63 -14.36 -16.10
CA GLY A 37 -15.45 -15.20 -16.99
C GLY A 37 -14.76 -15.57 -18.30
N LEU A 38 -13.78 -14.77 -18.76
CA LEU A 38 -12.98 -15.02 -19.96
C LEU A 38 -11.52 -14.74 -19.64
N THR A 39 -10.63 -15.60 -20.13
CA THR A 39 -9.19 -15.47 -19.94
C THR A 39 -8.42 -15.76 -21.23
N VAL A 40 -7.17 -15.30 -21.30
CA VAL A 40 -6.24 -15.57 -22.41
C VAL A 40 -4.92 -16.08 -21.84
N SER A 41 -4.60 -17.36 -22.03
CA SER A 41 -3.41 -17.99 -21.44
C SER A 41 -2.10 -17.41 -21.99
N GLY A 42 -2.08 -17.08 -23.28
CA GLY A 42 -0.90 -16.60 -24.00
C GLY A 42 -1.19 -15.51 -25.03
N PRO A 43 -0.21 -14.66 -25.38
CA PRO A 43 -0.40 -13.67 -26.45
C PRO A 43 -0.72 -14.37 -27.77
N GLY A 44 -1.80 -13.95 -28.44
CA GLY A 44 -2.25 -14.53 -29.71
C GLY A 44 -3.10 -15.80 -29.58
N GLU A 45 -3.40 -16.24 -28.36
CA GLU A 45 -4.39 -17.29 -28.12
C GLU A 45 -5.81 -16.71 -28.09
N ALA A 46 -6.79 -17.52 -28.49
CA ALA A 46 -8.18 -17.14 -28.42
C ALA A 46 -8.66 -17.09 -26.95
N PRO A 47 -9.54 -16.13 -26.59
CA PRO A 47 -10.20 -16.12 -25.29
C PRO A 47 -10.91 -17.44 -25.01
N ALA A 48 -10.77 -17.94 -23.79
CA ALA A 48 -11.42 -19.16 -23.32
C ALA A 48 -12.00 -18.96 -21.91
N GLU A 49 -13.10 -19.64 -21.64
CA GLU A 49 -13.68 -19.76 -20.30
C GLU A 49 -12.91 -20.87 -19.56
N LEU A 50 -11.95 -20.48 -18.73
CA LEU A 50 -11.13 -21.40 -17.94
C LEU A 50 -11.35 -21.08 -16.46
N ASP A 51 -11.65 -22.11 -15.68
CA ASP A 51 -11.87 -21.97 -14.25
C ASP A 51 -10.56 -21.82 -13.48
N MET A 52 -10.65 -21.13 -12.34
CA MET A 52 -9.59 -21.15 -11.33
C MET A 52 -9.65 -22.45 -10.51
N PRO A 53 -8.50 -22.91 -9.99
CA PRO A 53 -8.49 -24.04 -9.06
C PRO A 53 -9.26 -23.70 -7.78
N GLU A 54 -9.87 -24.72 -7.17
CA GLU A 54 -10.74 -24.56 -6.00
C GLU A 54 -9.98 -23.93 -4.81
N PRO A 55 -10.51 -22.86 -4.17
CA PRO A 55 -9.77 -22.08 -3.17
C PRO A 55 -9.18 -22.90 -2.02
N LEU A 56 -9.94 -23.84 -1.46
CA LEU A 56 -9.48 -24.66 -0.34
C LEU A 56 -8.39 -25.64 -0.76
N ALA A 57 -8.53 -26.27 -1.93
CA ALA A 57 -7.54 -27.16 -2.49
C ALA A 57 -6.20 -26.44 -2.70
N VAL A 58 -6.22 -25.24 -3.27
CA VAL A 58 -4.99 -24.44 -3.44
C VAL A 58 -4.35 -24.14 -2.09
N GLN A 59 -5.13 -23.70 -1.10
CA GLN A 59 -4.61 -23.40 0.23
C GLN A 59 -3.99 -24.64 0.88
N ALA A 60 -4.72 -25.77 0.86
CA ALA A 60 -4.29 -27.03 1.44
C ALA A 60 -2.98 -27.52 0.80
N ASP A 61 -2.90 -27.53 -0.53
CA ASP A 61 -1.75 -28.06 -1.25
C ASP A 61 -0.53 -27.14 -1.17
N CYS A 62 -0.72 -25.81 -1.15
CA CYS A 62 0.39 -24.87 -0.98
C CYS A 62 1.09 -25.04 0.37
N GLY A 63 0.32 -25.20 1.46
CA GLY A 63 0.87 -25.52 2.77
C GLY A 63 1.41 -26.95 2.81
N GLY A 64 0.64 -27.90 2.26
CA GLY A 64 0.94 -29.33 2.27
C GLY A 64 2.26 -29.68 1.60
N VAL A 65 2.59 -29.07 0.46
CA VAL A 65 3.89 -29.28 -0.21
C VAL A 65 5.05 -28.86 0.69
N ILE A 66 4.93 -27.74 1.40
CA ILE A 66 5.99 -27.28 2.32
C ILE A 66 6.07 -28.19 3.54
N ALA A 67 4.94 -28.55 4.15
CA ALA A 67 4.88 -29.47 5.29
C ALA A 67 5.47 -30.83 4.95
N CYS A 68 5.11 -31.39 3.80
CA CYS A 68 5.61 -32.67 3.30
C CYS A 68 7.14 -32.70 3.20
N LEU A 69 7.79 -31.59 2.83
CA LEU A 69 9.26 -31.51 2.80
C LEU A 69 9.89 -31.62 4.19
N PHE A 70 9.28 -30.99 5.20
CA PHE A 70 9.74 -31.09 6.59
C PHE A 70 9.45 -32.49 7.16
N ASP A 71 8.27 -33.04 6.93
CA ASP A 71 7.88 -34.37 7.40
C ASP A 71 8.73 -35.49 6.77
N LEU A 72 9.02 -35.38 5.48
CA LEU A 72 9.84 -36.36 4.75
C LEU A 72 11.28 -36.41 5.26
N LEU A 73 11.84 -35.27 5.63
CA LEU A 73 13.26 -35.13 6.01
C LEU A 73 13.47 -35.14 7.52
N GLY A 74 12.42 -34.94 8.31
CA GLY A 74 12.45 -34.94 9.77
C GLY A 74 12.88 -36.29 10.34
N ASP A 75 13.57 -36.25 11.49
CA ASP A 75 14.13 -37.44 12.16
C ASP A 75 15.11 -38.25 11.29
N THR A 76 15.63 -37.63 10.22
CA THR A 76 16.64 -38.23 9.34
C THR A 76 17.96 -37.44 9.39
N ARG A 77 19.01 -38.01 8.78
CA ARG A 77 20.29 -37.31 8.60
C ARG A 77 20.19 -36.08 7.68
N LEU A 78 19.07 -35.91 6.97
CA LEU A 78 18.85 -34.81 6.03
C LEU A 78 17.99 -33.69 6.62
N GLU A 79 17.52 -33.81 7.87
CA GLU A 79 16.62 -32.82 8.50
C GLU A 79 17.17 -31.39 8.44
N ALA A 80 18.48 -31.22 8.64
CA ALA A 80 19.16 -29.92 8.56
C ALA A 80 19.05 -29.24 7.18
N LEU A 81 18.77 -30.00 6.11
CA LEU A 81 18.61 -29.48 4.74
C LEU A 81 17.16 -29.09 4.43
N ALA A 82 16.18 -29.53 5.24
CA ALA A 82 14.76 -29.26 4.99
C ALA A 82 14.43 -27.76 4.86
N PRO A 83 14.98 -26.86 5.70
CA PRO A 83 14.74 -25.43 5.53
C PRO A 83 15.27 -24.87 4.21
N GLU A 84 16.43 -25.32 3.73
CA GLU A 84 17.01 -24.82 2.48
C GLU A 84 16.17 -25.27 1.27
N ILE A 85 15.75 -26.53 1.25
CA ILE A 85 14.90 -27.08 0.20
C ILE A 85 13.53 -26.38 0.19
N ALA A 86 12.87 -26.30 1.35
CA ALA A 86 11.57 -25.64 1.47
C ALA A 86 11.62 -24.15 1.10
N TRP A 87 12.71 -23.44 1.46
CA TRP A 87 12.94 -22.06 1.01
C TRP A 87 12.95 -21.95 -0.52
N GLY A 88 13.59 -22.92 -1.20
CA GLY A 88 13.62 -23.01 -2.66
C GLY A 88 12.24 -23.19 -3.30
N PHE A 89 11.35 -23.98 -2.68
CA PHE A 89 9.97 -24.14 -3.14
C PHE A 89 9.17 -22.83 -3.05
N VAL A 90 9.25 -22.13 -1.92
CA VAL A 90 8.61 -20.80 -1.79
C VAL A 90 9.19 -19.82 -2.82
N ASN A 91 10.49 -19.88 -3.07
CA ASN A 91 11.15 -19.04 -4.07
C ASN A 91 10.70 -19.33 -5.51
N SER A 92 10.24 -20.55 -5.82
CA SER A 92 9.66 -20.89 -7.13
C SER A 92 8.37 -20.11 -7.40
N PHE A 93 7.45 -20.01 -6.43
CA PHE A 93 6.26 -19.15 -6.56
C PHE A 93 6.67 -17.68 -6.75
N HIS A 94 7.63 -17.21 -5.95
CA HIS A 94 8.11 -15.83 -6.06
C HIS A 94 8.70 -15.52 -7.46
N PHE A 95 9.46 -16.45 -8.03
CA PHE A 95 10.02 -16.30 -9.37
C PHE A 95 8.93 -16.16 -10.44
N VAL A 96 7.89 -16.99 -10.37
CA VAL A 96 6.76 -16.93 -11.31
C VAL A 96 5.98 -15.62 -11.12
N ALA A 97 5.68 -15.22 -9.89
CA ALA A 97 5.03 -13.93 -9.61
C ALA A 97 5.82 -12.75 -10.18
N SER A 98 7.14 -12.71 -9.98
CA SER A 98 8.02 -11.67 -10.53
C SER A 98 8.10 -11.67 -12.06
N LYS A 99 7.84 -12.81 -12.70
CA LYS A 99 7.75 -12.90 -14.17
C LYS A 99 6.41 -12.34 -14.66
N LEU A 100 5.32 -12.66 -13.95
CA LEU A 100 3.98 -12.15 -14.25
C LEU A 100 3.90 -10.64 -14.04
N GLU A 101 4.47 -10.10 -12.96
CA GLU A 101 4.56 -8.66 -12.70
C GLU A 101 5.21 -7.90 -13.86
N ARG A 102 6.38 -8.37 -14.33
CA ARG A 102 7.06 -7.76 -15.49
C ARG A 102 6.25 -7.84 -16.78
N ARG A 103 5.46 -8.91 -16.95
CA ARG A 103 4.58 -9.08 -18.11
C ARG A 103 3.38 -8.13 -18.01
N GLU A 104 2.76 -8.02 -16.85
CA GLU A 104 1.68 -7.07 -16.55
C GLU A 104 2.14 -5.63 -16.80
N ASP A 105 3.30 -5.24 -16.28
CA ASP A 105 3.91 -3.92 -16.52
C ASP A 105 4.08 -3.61 -18.01
N GLY A 106 4.51 -4.61 -18.79
CA GLY A 106 4.65 -4.49 -20.25
C GLY A 106 3.29 -4.26 -20.92
N LEU A 107 2.30 -5.11 -20.61
CA LEU A 107 0.94 -5.01 -21.15
C LEU A 107 0.26 -3.69 -20.76
N ALA A 108 0.44 -3.24 -19.52
CA ALA A 108 -0.12 -1.98 -19.03
C ALA A 108 0.48 -0.76 -19.76
N ARG A 109 1.78 -0.80 -20.10
CA ARG A 109 2.43 0.22 -20.93
C ARG A 109 1.86 0.23 -22.33
N GLU A 110 1.81 -0.92 -23.00
CA GLU A 110 1.24 -1.06 -24.35
C GLU A 110 -0.22 -0.58 -24.41
N LEU A 111 -1.03 -0.97 -23.42
CA LEU A 111 -2.41 -0.53 -23.30
C LEU A 111 -2.52 0.98 -23.12
N GLY A 112 -1.61 1.58 -22.35
CA GLY A 112 -1.52 3.02 -22.15
C GLY A 112 -0.99 3.79 -23.36
N ASP A 113 -0.14 3.18 -24.20
CA ASP A 113 0.26 3.71 -25.50
C ASP A 113 -0.94 3.68 -26.46
N LEU A 114 -1.60 2.52 -26.59
CA LEU A 114 -2.76 2.33 -27.44
C LEU A 114 -3.86 3.35 -27.12
N ALA A 115 -4.22 3.50 -25.84
CA ALA A 115 -5.23 4.46 -25.39
C ALA A 115 -4.90 5.93 -25.70
N ARG A 116 -3.61 6.30 -25.88
CA ARG A 116 -3.20 7.66 -26.27
C ARG A 116 -3.27 7.88 -27.78
N SER A 117 -3.11 6.82 -28.58
CA SER A 117 -3.20 6.83 -30.03
C SER A 117 -4.56 6.32 -30.51
N TYR A 118 -5.63 6.99 -30.09
CA TYR A 118 -6.99 6.59 -30.43
C TYR A 118 -7.23 6.58 -31.95
N ASP A 119 -7.71 5.45 -32.45
CA ASP A 119 -8.14 5.23 -33.83
C ASP A 119 -9.57 4.65 -33.84
N PRO A 120 -10.55 5.23 -34.55
CA PRO A 120 -11.91 4.72 -34.60
C PRO A 120 -12.10 3.47 -35.47
N SER A 121 -11.04 2.70 -35.78
CA SER A 121 -11.14 1.48 -36.57
C SER A 121 -11.63 0.28 -35.74
N GLU A 122 -12.37 -0.64 -36.37
CA GLU A 122 -12.80 -1.90 -35.72
C GLU A 122 -11.59 -2.77 -35.34
N VAL A 123 -10.52 -2.69 -36.12
CA VAL A 123 -9.26 -3.40 -35.85
C VAL A 123 -8.63 -2.88 -34.56
N TYR A 124 -8.59 -1.56 -34.37
CA TYR A 124 -8.10 -0.94 -33.13
C TYR A 124 -8.97 -1.30 -31.93
N ALA A 125 -10.30 -1.28 -32.08
CA ALA A 125 -11.21 -1.65 -31.01
C ALA A 125 -10.99 -3.10 -30.54
N ARG A 126 -10.83 -4.03 -31.50
CA ARG A 126 -10.54 -5.44 -31.19
C ARG A 126 -9.19 -5.61 -30.52
N GLU A 127 -8.14 -4.96 -31.02
CA GLU A 127 -6.80 -5.02 -30.43
C GLU A 127 -6.80 -4.48 -28.99
N LEU A 128 -7.56 -3.40 -28.74
CA LEU A 128 -7.72 -2.84 -27.41
C LEU A 128 -8.40 -3.83 -26.45
N GLU A 129 -9.49 -4.44 -26.86
CA GLU A 129 -10.21 -5.45 -26.07
C GLU A 129 -9.34 -6.68 -25.77
N GLU A 130 -8.66 -7.22 -26.79
CA GLU A 130 -7.74 -8.37 -26.65
C GLU A 130 -6.61 -8.05 -25.65
N LYS A 131 -5.99 -6.88 -25.76
CA LYS A 131 -4.91 -6.46 -24.83
C LYS A 131 -5.44 -6.20 -23.42
N GLN A 132 -6.64 -5.65 -23.27
CA GLN A 132 -7.28 -5.46 -21.96
C GLN A 132 -7.52 -6.80 -21.27
N LEU A 133 -8.12 -7.76 -21.99
CA LEU A 133 -8.40 -9.09 -21.47
C LEU A 133 -7.11 -9.83 -21.07
N LEU A 134 -6.07 -9.73 -21.89
CA LEU A 134 -4.76 -10.31 -21.60
C LEU A 134 -4.13 -9.69 -20.35
N CYS A 135 -4.24 -8.37 -20.18
CA CYS A 135 -3.74 -7.66 -19.00
C CYS A 135 -4.48 -8.11 -17.73
N GLN A 136 -5.81 -8.24 -17.79
CA GLN A 136 -6.63 -8.72 -16.68
C GLN A 136 -6.28 -10.17 -16.32
N THR A 137 -6.14 -11.05 -17.31
CA THR A 137 -5.75 -12.44 -17.10
C THR A 137 -4.39 -12.55 -16.38
N VAL A 138 -3.38 -11.78 -16.83
CA VAL A 138 -2.05 -11.81 -16.21
C VAL A 138 -2.08 -11.25 -14.78
N ALA A 139 -2.89 -10.24 -14.51
CA ALA A 139 -3.06 -9.68 -13.17
C ALA A 139 -3.72 -10.69 -12.21
N GLU A 140 -4.76 -11.40 -12.66
CA GLU A 140 -5.42 -12.48 -11.89
C GLU A 140 -4.43 -13.62 -11.60
N GLN A 141 -3.68 -14.07 -12.61
CA GLN A 141 -2.62 -15.06 -12.44
C GLN A 141 -1.55 -14.61 -11.44
N ARG A 142 -1.15 -13.33 -11.47
CA ARG A 142 -0.17 -12.80 -10.52
C ARG A 142 -0.72 -12.84 -9.10
N ALA A 143 -1.94 -12.36 -8.87
CA ALA A 143 -2.58 -12.36 -7.56
C ALA A 143 -2.70 -13.78 -6.99
N ALA A 144 -3.07 -14.76 -7.83
CA ALA A 144 -3.12 -16.18 -7.48
C ALA A 144 -1.76 -16.70 -6.97
N VAL A 145 -0.69 -16.48 -7.74
CA VAL A 145 0.65 -16.98 -7.41
C VAL A 145 1.25 -16.23 -6.20
N GLU A 146 0.95 -14.95 -6.02
CA GLU A 146 1.36 -14.18 -4.83
C GLU A 146 0.69 -14.70 -3.56
N THR A 147 -0.60 -15.04 -3.64
CA THR A 147 -1.36 -15.63 -2.52
C THR A 147 -0.81 -17.00 -2.14
N MET A 148 -0.56 -17.87 -3.14
CA MET A 148 0.12 -19.15 -2.94
C MET A 148 1.50 -18.99 -2.27
N ARG A 149 2.32 -18.04 -2.77
CA ARG A 149 3.65 -17.73 -2.23
C ARG A 149 3.58 -17.31 -0.76
N ASP A 150 2.67 -16.40 -0.42
CA ASP A 150 2.61 -15.83 0.92
C ASP A 150 2.14 -16.86 1.95
N PHE A 151 1.19 -17.72 1.58
CA PHE A 151 0.77 -18.84 2.41
C PHE A 151 1.86 -19.91 2.58
N ALA A 152 2.56 -20.26 1.49
CA ALA A 152 3.70 -21.18 1.55
C ALA A 152 4.85 -20.60 2.40
N ALA A 153 5.08 -19.29 2.34
CA ALA A 153 6.07 -18.59 3.15
C ALA A 153 5.73 -18.59 4.64
N GLU A 154 4.43 -18.45 4.99
CA GLU A 154 3.99 -18.55 6.39
C GLU A 154 4.11 -19.99 6.90
N THR A 155 3.76 -20.98 6.09
CA THR A 155 3.95 -22.41 6.42
C THR A 155 5.43 -22.73 6.64
N TYR A 156 6.31 -22.24 5.75
CA TYR A 156 7.76 -22.33 5.91
C TYR A 156 8.22 -21.69 7.22
N ARG A 157 7.73 -20.49 7.54
CA ARG A 157 8.10 -19.78 8.78
C ARG A 157 7.67 -20.58 10.01
N ALA A 158 6.48 -21.15 9.99
CA ALA A 158 5.95 -21.94 11.09
C ALA A 158 6.79 -23.20 11.36
N LEU A 159 7.25 -23.88 10.30
CA LEU A 159 8.00 -25.14 10.41
C LEU A 159 9.50 -24.94 10.62
N SER A 160 10.11 -23.96 9.96
CA SER A 160 11.56 -23.69 10.08
C SER A 160 11.92 -22.79 11.28
N GLY A 161 10.97 -22.00 11.77
CA GLY A 161 11.21 -20.94 12.77
C GLY A 161 11.85 -19.66 12.21
N TRP A 162 12.22 -19.64 10.93
CA TRP A 162 12.88 -18.49 10.29
C TRP A 162 11.93 -17.79 9.31
N PRO A 163 11.97 -16.44 9.22
CA PRO A 163 11.19 -15.74 8.22
C PRO A 163 11.75 -16.04 6.81
N TRP A 164 10.86 -16.29 5.86
CA TRP A 164 11.24 -16.38 4.45
C TRP A 164 11.53 -14.97 3.87
N SER A 165 12.62 -14.87 3.10
CA SER A 165 12.94 -13.70 2.27
C SER A 165 13.41 -14.15 0.89
N PRO A 166 13.05 -13.42 -0.19
CA PRO A 166 13.50 -13.75 -1.54
C PRO A 166 15.01 -13.52 -1.70
N SER A 167 15.65 -14.29 -2.60
CA SER A 167 17.09 -14.16 -2.89
C SER A 167 17.43 -12.88 -3.66
N ARG A 168 16.48 -12.32 -4.40
CA ARG A 168 16.58 -11.03 -5.11
C ARG A 168 15.22 -10.34 -5.09
N GLY A 169 15.23 -9.02 -4.96
CA GLY A 169 14.02 -8.20 -4.88
C GLY A 169 13.51 -8.01 -3.45
N SER A 170 12.61 -7.05 -3.25
CA SER A 170 11.95 -6.81 -1.96
C SER A 170 10.65 -7.60 -1.88
N LYS A 171 10.35 -8.19 -0.72
CA LYS A 171 9.01 -8.72 -0.42
C LYS A 171 8.01 -7.56 -0.37
N PRO A 172 6.94 -7.56 -1.18
CA PRO A 172 5.81 -6.66 -0.94
C PRO A 172 5.22 -7.00 0.43
N THR A 173 5.07 -6.01 1.31
CA THR A 173 4.53 -6.25 2.65
C THR A 173 3.04 -6.53 2.55
N ALA A 174 2.63 -7.79 2.78
CA ALA A 174 1.22 -8.17 2.77
C ALA A 174 0.52 -7.76 4.08
N ARG A 175 -0.46 -6.85 3.98
CA ARG A 175 -1.71 -6.83 4.76
C ARG A 175 -2.82 -6.12 3.96
N GLY A 176 -3.81 -6.91 3.54
CA GLY A 176 -5.22 -6.55 3.27
C GLY A 176 -5.54 -5.61 2.11
N ALA A 177 -5.92 -6.13 0.93
CA ALA A 177 -6.66 -5.38 -0.09
C ALA A 177 -7.36 -6.23 -1.19
N SER A 178 -7.27 -7.56 -1.22
CA SER A 178 -7.98 -8.36 -2.23
C SER A 178 -9.48 -8.44 -1.91
N GLN A 179 -10.25 -7.41 -2.29
CA GLN A 179 -11.62 -7.52 -2.85
C GLN A 179 -12.25 -6.14 -3.17
N ILE A 180 -11.59 -5.03 -2.84
CA ILE A 180 -12.09 -3.67 -3.12
C ILE A 180 -11.41 -3.07 -4.38
N ASP A 181 -10.43 -3.75 -4.95
CA ASP A 181 -9.47 -3.17 -5.88
C ASP A 181 -9.91 -3.06 -7.35
N ALA A 182 -10.94 -3.75 -7.87
CA ALA A 182 -11.30 -3.54 -9.29
C ALA A 182 -12.06 -2.21 -9.51
N LEU A 183 -13.03 -1.93 -8.62
CA LEU A 183 -13.75 -0.65 -8.60
C LEU A 183 -12.89 0.45 -7.99
N ASP A 184 -12.06 0.19 -6.98
CA ASP A 184 -11.11 1.18 -6.49
C ASP A 184 -9.88 1.35 -7.40
N PHE A 185 -9.52 0.43 -8.29
CA PHE A 185 -8.52 0.68 -9.34
C PHE A 185 -9.10 1.54 -10.45
N LEU A 186 -10.34 1.29 -10.89
CA LEU A 186 -11.02 2.17 -11.86
C LEU A 186 -11.37 3.53 -11.24
N ARG A 187 -11.74 3.59 -9.95
CA ARG A 187 -12.02 4.83 -9.20
C ARG A 187 -10.74 5.55 -8.80
N ALA A 188 -9.64 4.86 -8.46
CA ALA A 188 -8.31 5.42 -8.26
C ALA A 188 -7.62 5.79 -9.57
N ARG A 189 -8.01 5.21 -10.70
CA ARG A 189 -7.55 5.61 -12.03
C ARG A 189 -8.39 6.75 -12.61
N GLN A 190 -9.69 6.83 -12.30
CA GLN A 190 -10.53 8.02 -12.53
C GLN A 190 -10.15 9.16 -11.58
N LEU A 191 -9.81 8.87 -10.31
CA LEU A 191 -9.21 9.83 -9.38
C LEU A 191 -7.81 10.20 -9.85
N ALA A 192 -6.93 9.28 -10.25
CA ALA A 192 -5.59 9.62 -10.74
C ALA A 192 -5.63 10.37 -12.09
N ALA A 193 -6.63 10.14 -12.94
CA ALA A 193 -6.87 10.93 -14.15
C ALA A 193 -7.47 12.32 -13.83
N ARG A 194 -8.27 12.45 -12.76
CA ARG A 194 -8.72 13.74 -12.21
C ARG A 194 -7.60 14.48 -11.44
N GLU A 195 -6.79 13.79 -10.66
CA GLU A 195 -5.72 14.28 -9.78
C GLU A 195 -4.44 14.61 -10.55
N ARG A 196 -4.16 13.92 -11.68
CA ARG A 196 -3.08 14.34 -12.59
C ARG A 196 -3.36 15.67 -13.28
N HIS A 197 -4.62 16.12 -13.27
CA HIS A 197 -4.99 17.35 -13.97
C HIS A 197 -5.51 18.49 -13.10
N MET A 198 -6.05 18.27 -11.87
CA MET A 198 -6.25 19.34 -10.86
C MET A 198 -6.41 18.78 -9.43
N PRO A 199 -5.70 19.28 -8.41
CA PRO A 199 -6.07 19.05 -7.01
C PRO A 199 -7.38 19.81 -6.72
N GLN A 200 -8.53 19.13 -6.68
CA GLN A 200 -9.82 19.77 -6.41
C GLN A 200 -10.09 20.00 -4.91
N GLY A 201 -9.11 20.58 -4.23
CA GLY A 201 -9.25 21.09 -2.87
C GLY A 201 -8.26 22.24 -2.67
N PRO A 202 -8.68 23.39 -2.14
CA PRO A 202 -7.75 24.49 -1.88
C PRO A 202 -6.58 24.01 -1.01
N ILE A 203 -5.35 24.28 -1.46
CA ILE A 203 -4.15 23.75 -0.79
C ILE A 203 -3.78 24.67 0.37
N VAL A 204 -3.61 24.07 1.55
CA VAL A 204 -3.08 24.76 2.73
C VAL A 204 -1.71 24.18 3.06
N VAL A 205 -0.67 25.01 3.04
CA VAL A 205 0.71 24.57 3.32
C VAL A 205 1.01 24.74 4.80
N PHE A 206 1.61 23.73 5.42
CA PHE A 206 2.10 23.78 6.79
C PHE A 206 3.59 23.44 6.88
N SER A 207 4.32 24.15 7.73
CA SER A 207 5.71 23.83 8.06
C SER A 207 6.09 24.34 9.44
N GLY A 208 6.79 23.52 10.22
CA GLY A 208 7.40 23.99 11.46
C GLY A 208 8.67 23.24 11.85
N PRO A 209 9.26 23.56 13.01
CA PRO A 209 10.48 22.90 13.48
C PRO A 209 10.21 21.54 14.12
N ALA A 210 11.27 20.75 14.28
CA ALA A 210 11.24 19.45 14.93
C ALA A 210 10.92 19.52 16.43
N LEU A 211 11.03 20.70 17.06
CA LEU A 211 10.69 20.94 18.45
C LEU A 211 9.66 22.07 18.55
N TRP A 212 8.43 21.67 18.82
CA TRP A 212 7.27 22.54 19.08
C TRP A 212 6.38 21.81 20.08
N HIS A 213 6.02 22.44 21.20
CA HIS A 213 5.27 21.80 22.29
C HIS A 213 3.82 22.29 22.39
N ASP A 214 3.56 23.52 21.95
CA ASP A 214 2.21 24.09 21.96
C ASP A 214 1.41 23.60 20.75
N PHE A 215 0.84 22.40 20.88
CA PHE A 215 0.01 21.81 19.83
C PHE A 215 -1.32 22.53 19.67
N GLN A 216 -1.83 23.12 20.74
CA GLN A 216 -3.16 23.75 20.77
C GLN A 216 -3.19 24.96 19.83
N GLN A 217 -2.14 25.79 19.86
CA GLN A 217 -1.99 26.92 18.94
C GLN A 217 -2.04 26.50 17.46
N ILE A 218 -1.43 25.36 17.10
CA ILE A 218 -1.47 24.83 15.73
C ILE A 218 -2.89 24.35 15.38
N TRP A 219 -3.50 23.58 16.28
CA TRP A 219 -4.81 22.97 16.06
C TRP A 219 -5.92 24.01 15.96
N ASP A 220 -5.93 25.00 16.85
CA ASP A 220 -6.93 26.07 16.83
C ASP A 220 -6.89 26.85 15.51
N ARG A 221 -5.68 27.05 14.96
CA ARG A 221 -5.53 27.73 13.67
C ARG A 221 -5.94 26.86 12.49
N LEU A 222 -5.56 25.58 12.48
CA LEU A 222 -6.00 24.65 11.45
C LEU A 222 -7.52 24.46 11.50
N ASP A 223 -8.13 24.46 12.68
CA ASP A 223 -9.59 24.42 12.85
C ASP A 223 -10.27 25.65 12.27
N ALA A 224 -9.72 26.85 12.51
CA ALA A 224 -10.23 28.09 11.94
C ALA A 224 -10.12 28.12 10.40
N ILE A 225 -9.01 27.61 9.85
CA ILE A 225 -8.82 27.49 8.40
C ILE A 225 -9.80 26.47 7.82
N HIS A 226 -9.92 25.29 8.42
CA HIS A 226 -10.81 24.23 7.97
C HIS A 226 -12.29 24.63 8.03
N ALA A 227 -12.69 25.42 9.04
CA ALA A 227 -14.05 25.97 9.11
C ALA A 227 -14.39 26.87 7.91
N ARG A 228 -13.38 27.55 7.35
CA ARG A 228 -13.53 28.45 6.20
C ARG A 228 -13.27 27.75 4.87
N VAL A 229 -12.46 26.70 4.88
CA VAL A 229 -12.01 25.92 3.72
C VAL A 229 -12.16 24.42 4.01
N PRO A 230 -13.40 23.89 4.08
CA PRO A 230 -13.67 22.53 4.54
C PRO A 230 -13.17 21.43 3.60
N ASN A 231 -13.00 21.74 2.30
CA ASN A 231 -12.49 20.79 1.30
C ASN A 231 -10.98 20.96 1.06
N MET A 232 -10.23 21.49 2.04
CA MET A 232 -8.80 21.74 1.88
C MET A 232 -7.98 20.46 1.89
N THR A 233 -6.82 20.52 1.23
CA THR A 233 -5.75 19.52 1.39
C THR A 233 -4.61 20.15 2.17
N LEU A 234 -4.21 19.50 3.27
CA LEU A 234 -3.08 19.94 4.08
C LEU A 234 -1.77 19.39 3.51
N VAL A 235 -0.84 20.25 3.14
CA VAL A 235 0.46 19.87 2.60
C VAL A 235 1.56 20.23 3.60
N THR A 236 2.29 19.25 4.11
CA THR A 236 3.35 19.45 5.11
C THR A 236 4.76 19.20 4.55
N THR A 237 5.79 19.60 5.30
CA THR A 237 7.20 19.35 4.94
C THR A 237 7.69 17.96 5.34
N GLY A 238 6.83 17.16 5.98
CA GLY A 238 7.08 15.76 6.29
C GLY A 238 8.07 15.52 7.43
N GLN A 239 8.26 16.47 8.35
CA GLN A 239 9.08 16.17 9.54
C GLN A 239 8.38 15.14 10.44
N ARG A 240 9.11 14.09 10.81
CA ARG A 240 8.57 12.97 11.61
C ARG A 240 8.27 13.33 13.08
N LYS A 241 8.68 14.51 13.54
CA LYS A 241 8.56 14.99 14.93
C LYS A 241 8.26 16.49 14.95
N GLY A 242 7.77 16.98 16.08
CA GLY A 242 7.51 18.41 16.29
C GLY A 242 6.27 18.89 15.56
N ALA A 243 6.35 20.09 15.00
CA ALA A 243 5.22 20.81 14.45
C ALA A 243 4.50 20.05 13.32
N ASP A 244 5.22 19.46 12.37
CA ASP A 244 4.59 18.73 11.25
C ASP A 244 3.88 17.46 11.72
N ALA A 245 4.42 16.79 12.75
CA ALA A 245 3.77 15.63 13.35
C ALA A 245 2.48 16.03 14.10
N ILE A 246 2.48 17.20 14.75
CA ILE A 246 1.30 17.79 15.40
C ILE A 246 0.21 18.12 14.36
N ALA A 247 0.58 18.71 13.22
CA ALA A 247 -0.33 19.03 12.14
C ALA A 247 -0.88 17.77 11.45
N ALA A 248 -0.03 16.74 11.28
CA ALA A 248 -0.46 15.44 10.76
C ALA A 248 -1.47 14.75 11.71
N ALA A 249 -1.23 14.81 13.03
CA ALA A 249 -2.15 14.27 14.02
C ALA A 249 -3.50 15.00 14.01
N TRP A 250 -3.51 16.33 13.81
CA TRP A 250 -4.74 17.10 13.62
C TRP A 250 -5.55 16.64 12.41
N ALA A 251 -4.89 16.46 11.26
CA ALA A 251 -5.54 16.05 10.01
C ALA A 251 -6.16 14.65 10.10
N ALA A 252 -5.53 13.74 10.85
CA ALA A 252 -5.97 12.36 11.04
C ALA A 252 -7.16 12.20 12.01
N ARG A 253 -7.61 13.27 12.68
CA ARG A 253 -8.72 13.18 13.63
C ARG A 253 -10.01 12.70 12.94
N PRO A 254 -10.77 11.76 13.55
CA PRO A 254 -12.00 11.20 12.94
C PRO A 254 -13.05 12.23 12.52
N GLU A 255 -13.10 13.36 13.22
CA GLU A 255 -14.02 14.48 12.99
C GLU A 255 -13.52 15.50 11.94
N LYS A 256 -12.23 15.45 11.55
CA LYS A 256 -11.65 16.34 10.53
C LYS A 256 -11.44 15.61 9.21
N ARG A 257 -10.76 14.44 9.25
CA ARG A 257 -10.40 13.63 8.07
C ARG A 257 -9.87 14.47 6.91
N VAL A 258 -8.95 15.39 7.20
CA VAL A 258 -8.37 16.25 6.16
C VAL A 258 -7.32 15.46 5.38
N PRO A 259 -7.37 15.44 4.03
CA PRO A 259 -6.32 14.85 3.22
C PRO A 259 -4.96 15.48 3.53
N LEU A 260 -3.98 14.63 3.86
CA LEU A 260 -2.61 15.05 4.21
C LEU A 260 -1.62 14.58 3.14
N VAL A 261 -0.86 15.53 2.60
CA VAL A 261 0.23 15.24 1.66
C VAL A 261 1.56 15.68 2.28
N THR A 262 2.55 14.80 2.30
CA THR A 262 3.87 15.08 2.88
C THR A 262 4.92 15.28 1.78
N TYR A 263 5.51 16.47 1.68
CA TYR A 263 6.63 16.76 0.79
C TYR A 263 7.96 16.55 1.54
N GLY A 264 8.26 15.29 1.82
CA GLY A 264 9.52 14.88 2.45
C GLY A 264 10.76 15.14 1.58
N LEU A 265 11.94 15.09 2.19
CA LEU A 265 13.21 15.19 1.48
C LEU A 265 13.62 13.81 0.94
N TYR A 266 13.72 13.68 -0.37
CA TYR A 266 14.31 12.52 -1.04
C TYR A 266 15.76 12.86 -1.43
N GLY A 267 16.66 12.88 -0.44
CA GLY A 267 18.09 13.18 -0.62
C GLY A 267 18.73 13.93 0.56
N THR A 268 20.06 14.10 0.51
CA THR A 268 20.85 14.83 1.52
C THR A 268 21.32 16.19 0.98
N GLY A 269 21.31 17.22 1.83
CA GLY A 269 21.85 18.56 1.53
C GLY A 269 20.82 19.69 1.43
N SER A 270 21.27 20.93 1.71
CA SER A 270 20.42 22.12 1.80
C SER A 270 19.73 22.50 0.49
N LYS A 271 20.39 22.27 -0.67
CA LYS A 271 19.83 22.56 -2.00
C LYS A 271 18.52 21.81 -2.27
N VAL A 272 18.42 20.56 -1.83
CA VAL A 272 17.22 19.72 -1.99
C VAL A 272 16.05 20.29 -1.18
N ALA A 273 16.33 20.77 0.03
CA ALA A 273 15.31 21.37 0.89
C ALA A 273 14.76 22.70 0.35
N PHE A 274 15.62 23.56 -0.20
CA PHE A 274 15.18 24.79 -0.87
C PHE A 274 14.42 24.50 -2.17
N ALA A 275 14.81 23.47 -2.93
CA ALA A 275 14.07 23.05 -4.12
C ALA A 275 12.67 22.54 -3.78
N ARG A 276 12.54 21.79 -2.67
CA ARG A 276 11.24 21.35 -2.16
C ARG A 276 10.35 22.52 -1.75
N ASN A 277 10.90 23.57 -1.12
CA ASN A 277 10.12 24.77 -0.79
C ASN A 277 9.57 25.46 -2.05
N ARG A 278 10.33 25.56 -3.14
CA ARG A 278 9.82 26.11 -4.40
C ARG A 278 8.65 25.28 -4.94
N LYS A 279 8.79 23.95 -4.94
CA LYS A 279 7.69 23.04 -5.33
C LYS A 279 6.44 23.22 -4.49
N LEU A 280 6.56 23.54 -3.19
CA LEU A 280 5.39 23.83 -2.34
C LEU A 280 4.68 25.13 -2.74
N VAL A 281 5.41 26.12 -3.24
CA VAL A 281 4.83 27.37 -3.77
C VAL A 281 4.19 27.14 -5.14
N ASP A 282 4.79 26.30 -5.98
CA ASP A 282 4.26 25.93 -7.30
C ASP A 282 2.89 25.23 -7.21
N LEU A 283 2.50 24.72 -6.04
CA LEU A 283 1.16 24.18 -5.77
C LEU A 283 0.07 25.26 -5.68
N ALA A 284 0.42 26.55 -5.74
CA ALA A 284 -0.49 27.68 -5.60
C ALA A 284 -1.41 27.56 -4.35
N PRO A 285 -0.82 27.48 -3.13
CA PRO A 285 -1.60 27.35 -1.91
C PRO A 285 -2.48 28.58 -1.67
N VAL A 286 -3.69 28.35 -1.19
CA VAL A 286 -4.63 29.43 -0.83
C VAL A 286 -4.28 30.07 0.51
N GLU A 287 -3.57 29.34 1.37
CA GLU A 287 -3.17 29.79 2.70
C GLU A 287 -1.98 28.97 3.22
N ALA A 288 -1.19 29.55 4.11
CA ALA A 288 -0.09 28.86 4.75
C ALA A 288 -0.06 29.08 6.26
N LEU A 289 0.36 28.06 7.00
CA LEU A 289 0.59 28.10 8.43
C LEU A 289 2.04 27.69 8.72
N LEU A 290 2.85 28.63 9.21
CA LEU A 290 4.28 28.45 9.41
C LEU A 290 4.67 28.69 10.86
N CYS A 291 5.34 27.72 11.47
CA CYS A 291 5.94 27.87 12.79
C CYS A 291 7.42 28.23 12.62
N GLU A 292 7.90 29.19 13.42
CA GLU A 292 9.28 29.64 13.42
C GLU A 292 10.24 28.47 13.66
N GLY A 293 11.26 28.36 12.81
CA GLY A 293 12.19 27.25 12.82
C GLY A 293 13.55 27.62 12.24
N SER A 294 14.09 26.75 11.39
CA SER A 294 15.38 26.95 10.75
C SER A 294 15.31 27.91 9.56
N GLY A 295 16.46 28.16 8.92
CA GLY A 295 16.53 28.88 7.64
C GLY A 295 15.65 28.30 6.52
N LEU A 296 15.22 27.04 6.63
CA LEU A 296 14.27 26.42 5.69
C LEU A 296 12.84 26.97 5.85
N GLN A 297 12.39 27.16 7.08
CA GLN A 297 11.09 27.79 7.38
C GLN A 297 11.12 29.27 7.00
N ALA A 298 12.23 29.96 7.28
CA ALA A 298 12.42 31.35 6.87
C ALA A 298 12.40 31.49 5.34
N ASN A 299 13.04 30.58 4.60
CA ASN A 299 12.98 30.58 3.14
C ASN A 299 11.56 30.33 2.60
N LEU A 300 10.86 29.33 3.13
CA LEU A 300 9.47 29.04 2.71
C LEU A 300 8.55 30.23 2.95
N TYR A 301 8.72 30.91 4.09
CA TYR A 301 7.99 32.15 4.40
C TYR A 301 8.20 33.23 3.34
N GLN A 302 9.45 33.48 2.94
CA GLN A 302 9.73 34.49 1.90
C GLN A 302 9.11 34.10 0.55
N LEU A 303 9.26 32.84 0.13
CA LEU A 303 8.72 32.38 -1.15
C LEU A 303 7.18 32.49 -1.21
N LEU A 304 6.49 32.12 -0.13
CA LEU A 304 5.02 32.23 -0.06
C LEU A 304 4.57 33.69 -0.01
N ARG A 305 5.35 34.56 0.67
CA ARG A 305 5.08 35.99 0.74
C ARG A 305 5.25 36.65 -0.63
N GLU A 306 6.31 36.30 -1.36
CA GLU A 306 6.55 36.74 -2.74
C GLU A 306 5.43 36.28 -3.69
N ALA A 307 4.90 35.07 -3.48
CA ALA A 307 3.76 34.54 -4.22
C ALA A 307 2.39 35.12 -3.80
N GLY A 308 2.34 36.03 -2.81
CA GLY A 308 1.10 36.66 -2.35
C GLY A 308 0.16 35.76 -1.55
N VAL A 309 0.66 34.63 -1.03
CA VAL A 309 -0.13 33.68 -0.24
C VAL A 309 -0.38 34.26 1.16
N PRO A 310 -1.62 34.23 1.69
CA PRO A 310 -1.88 34.56 3.09
C PRO A 310 -1.13 33.63 4.06
N ILE A 311 -0.34 34.21 4.97
CA ILE A 311 0.51 33.44 5.90
C ILE A 311 0.11 33.69 7.36
N HIS A 312 -0.15 32.61 8.08
CA HIS A 312 -0.24 32.57 9.53
C HIS A 312 1.11 32.15 10.08
N ALA A 313 1.87 33.09 10.64
CA ALA A 313 3.18 32.81 11.18
C ALA A 313 3.17 32.81 12.71
N PHE A 314 3.61 31.72 13.33
CA PHE A 314 3.81 31.64 14.77
C PHE A 314 5.27 31.74 15.14
N ARG A 315 5.58 32.63 16.08
CA ARG A 315 6.92 32.76 16.67
C ARG A 315 7.10 31.78 17.80
N ARG A 316 8.33 31.32 18.01
CA ARG A 316 8.67 30.35 19.06
C ARG A 316 8.35 30.87 20.46
N GLU A 317 8.54 32.17 20.66
CA GLU A 317 8.24 32.91 21.91
C GLU A 317 6.73 33.03 22.17
N GLY A 318 5.89 32.85 21.13
CA GLY A 318 4.44 32.92 21.24
C GLY A 318 3.79 31.61 21.69
N GLN A 319 4.57 30.58 22.03
CA GLN A 319 4.06 29.34 22.59
C GLN A 319 3.69 29.52 24.06
N ALA A 320 2.63 28.85 24.51
CA ALA A 320 2.27 28.78 25.91
C ALA A 320 3.43 28.19 26.76
N PRO A 321 3.52 28.50 28.07
CA PRO A 321 4.52 27.93 28.95
C PRO A 321 4.51 26.39 28.93
N ASP A 322 5.70 25.78 28.78
CA ASP A 322 5.85 24.32 28.79
C ASP A 322 5.56 23.76 30.19
N ILE A 323 4.38 23.15 30.36
CA ILE A 323 3.96 22.54 31.62
C ILE A 323 4.62 21.16 31.72
N LYS A 324 5.77 21.10 32.40
CA LYS A 324 6.45 19.83 32.69
C LYS A 324 5.58 18.96 33.59
N LEU A 325 5.03 17.88 33.04
CA LEU A 325 4.36 16.83 33.81
C LEU A 325 5.34 16.24 34.83
N ARG A 326 5.09 16.46 36.13
CA ARG A 326 5.84 15.79 37.20
C ARG A 326 5.62 14.28 37.06
N ARG A 327 6.70 13.52 36.85
CA ARG A 327 6.66 12.06 36.90
C ARG A 327 6.12 11.65 38.27
N ARG A 328 5.01 10.92 38.29
CA ARG A 328 4.60 10.17 39.48
C ARG A 328 5.67 9.11 39.72
N ASN A 329 6.49 9.31 40.75
CA ASN A 329 7.35 8.25 41.25
C ASN A 329 6.44 7.10 41.69
N ALA A 330 6.61 5.93 41.07
CA ALA A 330 5.95 4.71 41.52
C ALA A 330 6.50 4.34 42.90
N ALA A 331 5.61 4.22 43.88
CA ALA A 331 5.85 3.59 45.17
C ALA A 331 5.38 2.13 45.09
#